data_AF-A0A3D3MLG7-F1
#
_entry.id   AF-A0A3D3MLG7-F1
#
_cell.length_a   1.000
_cell.length_b   1.000
_cell.length_c   1.000
_cell.angle_alpha   90.00
_cell.angle_beta   90.00
_cell.angle_gamma   90.00
#
_symmetry.space_group_name_H-M   'P 1'
#
loop_
_entity.id
_entity.type
_entity.pdbx_description
1 polymer ?
#
loop_
_entity_poly.entity_id
_entity_poly.type
_entity_poly.pdbx_seq_one_letter_code
_entity_poly.pdbx_strand_id
1 'polypeptide(L)'
;MICLRIYIIIIFSILTSCSVKTIVNNTPLSEGSWVIERDIRKNRAYEKTGTFIYPNLKTRYTMKRGKFNGVFEIFGEKNDTLFYCTYTNNLPVGRYVLKEWDNNDKLINSRSIPVKPKLEYGIGSGVFNKEHKKHGVWNEIGGVFIYKNGEITDTLNVAKY
;
A
#
# COMPACT_ATOMS: atom_id res chain seq x y z
N MET A 1 -33.74 35.60 -0.67
CA MET A 1 -32.40 35.83 -0.07
C MET A 1 -31.96 34.76 0.94
N ILE A 2 -32.86 34.09 1.66
CA ILE A 2 -32.52 33.06 2.66
C ILE A 2 -31.88 31.80 2.04
N CYS A 3 -32.40 31.33 0.91
CA CYS A 3 -31.90 30.12 0.24
C CYS A 3 -30.43 30.23 -0.21
N LEU A 4 -29.98 31.42 -0.61
CA LEU A 4 -28.60 31.66 -1.05
C LEU A 4 -27.60 31.53 0.11
N ARG A 5 -27.99 31.97 1.31
CA ARG A 5 -27.15 31.89 2.52
C ARG A 5 -26.98 30.46 3.02
N ILE A 6 -28.04 29.64 2.93
CA ILE A 6 -27.99 28.21 3.30
C ILE A 6 -27.05 27.45 2.34
N TYR A 7 -27.12 27.73 1.04
CA TYR A 7 -26.27 27.09 0.03
C TYR A 7 -24.78 27.37 0.25
N ILE A 8 -24.43 28.60 0.62
CA ILE A 8 -23.05 29.00 0.95
C ILE A 8 -22.53 28.26 2.20
N ILE A 9 -23.36 28.11 3.24
CA ILE A 9 -22.99 27.40 4.47
C ILE A 9 -22.73 25.90 4.19
N ILE A 10 -23.56 25.27 3.35
CA ILE A 10 -23.38 23.86 2.94
C ILE A 10 -22.08 23.69 2.14
N ILE A 11 -21.78 24.59 1.19
CA ILE A 11 -20.53 24.54 0.43
C ILE A 11 -19.31 24.72 1.34
N PHE A 12 -19.35 25.68 2.27
CA PHE A 12 -18.25 25.92 3.21
C PHE A 12 -18.00 24.72 4.14
N SER A 13 -19.06 24.05 4.60
CA SER A 13 -18.94 22.87 5.46
C SER A 13 -18.45 21.62 4.71
N ILE A 14 -18.70 21.53 3.40
CA ILE A 14 -18.12 20.48 2.54
C ILE A 14 -16.62 20.72 2.30
N LEU A 15 -16.19 21.99 2.17
CA LEU A 15 -14.80 22.33 1.87
C LEU A 15 -13.85 22.20 3.07
N THR A 16 -14.32 22.44 4.30
CA THR A 16 -13.48 22.34 5.51
C THR A 16 -13.24 20.90 5.99
N SER A 17 -13.95 19.92 5.45
CA SER A 17 -13.90 18.52 5.93
C SER A 17 -12.74 17.68 5.34
N CYS A 18 -11.98 18.22 4.38
CA CYS A 18 -10.99 17.45 3.62
C CYS A 18 -9.54 17.59 4.11
N SER A 19 -9.30 17.79 5.42
CA SER A 19 -7.94 17.76 5.97
C SER A 19 -7.45 16.30 6.09
N VAL A 20 -6.48 15.90 5.26
CA VAL A 20 -5.80 14.61 5.40
C VAL A 20 -4.93 14.65 6.65
N LYS A 21 -5.32 13.89 7.69
CA LYS A 21 -4.57 13.82 8.95
C LYS A 21 -3.34 12.93 8.78
N THR A 22 -2.17 13.41 9.18
CA THR A 22 -0.96 12.59 9.31
C THR A 22 -0.86 12.10 10.76
N ILE A 23 -0.65 10.80 10.94
CA ILE A 23 -0.54 10.14 12.24
C ILE A 23 0.81 9.45 12.27
N VAL A 24 1.68 9.89 13.19
CA VAL A 24 3.01 9.32 13.39
C VAL A 24 2.97 8.47 14.65
N ASN A 25 3.38 7.21 14.54
CA ASN A 25 3.48 6.29 15.66
C ASN A 25 4.93 5.79 15.80
N ASN A 26 5.58 6.17 16.90
CA ASN A 26 6.98 5.83 17.20
C ASN A 26 7.12 4.50 17.95
N THR A 27 6.17 3.57 17.79
CA THR A 27 6.24 2.20 18.31
C THR A 27 7.66 1.64 18.14
N PRO A 28 8.28 1.11 19.21
CA PRO A 28 9.64 0.60 19.14
C PRO A 28 9.71 -0.63 18.24
N LEU A 29 10.89 -0.82 17.67
CA LEU A 29 11.18 -1.91 16.76
C LEU A 29 10.92 -3.30 17.36
N SER A 30 11.14 -3.44 18.68
CA SER A 30 10.90 -4.66 19.47
C SER A 30 9.44 -5.10 19.50
N GLU A 31 8.50 -4.18 19.29
CA GLU A 31 7.09 -4.52 19.13
C GLU A 31 6.76 -5.07 17.74
N GLY A 32 7.68 -5.04 16.77
CA GLY A 32 7.49 -5.73 15.49
C GLY A 32 6.26 -5.30 14.67
N SER A 33 5.91 -6.09 13.65
CA SER A 33 4.86 -5.73 12.68
C SER A 33 3.42 -5.96 13.15
N TRP A 34 3.21 -6.68 14.27
CA TRP A 34 1.86 -6.97 14.78
C TRP A 34 1.12 -5.70 15.20
N VAL A 35 1.85 -4.65 15.59
CA VAL A 35 1.27 -3.34 15.90
C VAL A 35 0.69 -2.69 14.64
N ILE A 36 1.41 -2.76 13.52
CA ILE A 36 0.94 -2.23 12.22
C ILE A 36 -0.33 -2.98 11.80
N GLU A 37 -0.33 -4.31 11.90
CA GLU A 37 -1.49 -5.13 11.56
C GLU A 37 -2.71 -4.81 12.43
N ARG A 38 -2.52 -4.72 13.76
CA ARG A 38 -3.56 -4.35 14.72
C ARG A 38 -4.13 -2.97 14.40
N ASP A 39 -3.26 -2.01 14.12
CA ASP A 39 -3.68 -0.64 13.81
C ASP A 39 -4.41 -0.57 12.47
N ILE A 40 -3.98 -1.31 11.43
CA ILE A 40 -4.72 -1.41 10.17
C ILE A 40 -6.13 -1.94 10.41
N ARG A 41 -6.28 -3.03 11.17
CA ARG A 41 -7.60 -3.60 11.52
C ARG A 41 -8.48 -2.57 12.23
N LYS A 42 -7.91 -1.87 13.21
CA LYS A 42 -8.57 -0.80 13.96
C LYS A 42 -9.00 0.36 13.05
N ASN A 43 -8.07 0.88 12.25
CA ASN A 43 -8.28 2.01 11.36
C ASN A 43 -9.33 1.71 10.29
N ARG A 44 -9.41 0.46 9.84
CA ARG A 44 -10.48 -0.01 8.96
C ARG A 44 -11.84 -0.04 9.67
N ALA A 45 -11.92 -0.63 10.86
CA ALA A 45 -13.16 -0.74 11.63
C ALA A 45 -13.75 0.64 11.98
N TYR A 46 -12.90 1.62 12.28
CA TYR A 46 -13.31 3.00 12.59
C TYR A 46 -13.30 3.94 11.38
N GLU A 47 -13.23 3.40 10.17
CA GLU A 47 -13.25 4.15 8.91
C GLU A 47 -12.29 5.36 8.85
N LYS A 48 -11.09 5.21 9.43
CA LYS A 48 -10.14 6.31 9.52
C LYS A 48 -9.67 6.77 8.14
N THR A 49 -9.42 8.07 8.05
CA THR A 49 -8.81 8.73 6.89
C THR A 49 -7.52 9.40 7.35
N GLY A 50 -6.42 9.15 6.65
CA GLY A 50 -5.13 9.73 6.97
C GLY A 50 -3.94 8.97 6.39
N THR A 51 -2.77 9.56 6.60
CA THR A 51 -1.47 8.91 6.35
C THR A 51 -0.90 8.45 7.68
N PHE A 52 -0.57 7.17 7.79
CA PHE A 52 -0.02 6.54 8.99
C PHE A 52 1.44 6.23 8.75
N ILE A 53 2.32 6.71 9.63
CA ILE A 53 3.77 6.59 9.52
C ILE A 53 4.30 5.94 10.79
N TYR A 54 5.08 4.87 10.62
CA TYR A 54 5.76 4.15 11.69
C TYR A 54 7.26 4.21 11.40
N PRO A 55 7.97 5.28 11.83
CA PRO A 55 9.36 5.50 11.44
C PRO A 55 10.28 4.36 11.85
N ASN A 56 10.16 3.89 13.09
CA ASN A 56 10.97 2.80 13.63
C ASN A 56 10.71 1.47 12.92
N LEU A 57 9.47 1.21 12.53
CA LEU A 57 9.07 0.01 11.78
C LEU A 57 9.15 0.21 10.26
N LYS A 58 9.72 1.35 9.82
CA LYS A 58 9.97 1.71 8.43
C LYS A 58 8.78 1.49 7.50
N THR A 59 7.58 1.74 8.02
CA THR A 59 6.33 1.45 7.34
C THR A 59 5.48 2.71 7.23
N ARG A 60 4.87 2.92 6.08
CA ARG A 60 3.88 3.98 5.87
C ARG A 60 2.74 3.47 5.01
N TYR A 61 1.52 3.86 5.35
CA TYR A 61 0.35 3.59 4.52
C TYR A 61 -0.69 4.71 4.58
N THR A 62 -1.51 4.81 3.54
CA THR A 62 -2.57 5.83 3.43
C THR A 62 -3.95 5.18 3.36
N MET A 63 -4.90 5.71 4.13
CA MET A 63 -6.29 5.26 4.12
C MET A 63 -7.27 6.41 3.89
N LYS A 64 -8.39 6.10 3.25
CA LYS A 64 -9.57 6.97 3.10
C LYS A 64 -10.81 6.16 3.46
N ARG A 65 -11.55 6.61 4.47
CA ARG A 65 -12.76 5.94 4.99
C ARG A 65 -12.54 4.44 5.25
N GLY A 66 -11.45 4.11 5.95
CA GLY A 66 -11.11 2.73 6.30
C GLY A 66 -10.63 1.85 5.14
N LYS A 67 -10.44 2.41 3.94
CA LYS A 67 -9.89 1.70 2.78
C LYS A 67 -8.50 2.21 2.45
N PHE A 68 -7.59 1.35 2.04
CA PHE A 68 -6.32 1.75 1.45
C PHE A 68 -6.57 2.59 0.21
N ASN A 69 -6.01 3.80 0.22
CA ASN A 69 -6.19 4.78 -0.84
C ASN A 69 -4.98 5.71 -0.82
N GLY A 70 -4.02 5.45 -1.71
CA GLY A 70 -2.68 6.01 -1.69
C GLY A 70 -1.60 4.95 -1.50
N VAL A 71 -0.41 5.39 -1.09
CA VAL A 71 0.79 4.54 -0.99
C VAL A 71 0.74 3.64 0.25
N PHE A 72 1.22 2.41 0.10
CA PHE A 72 1.72 1.53 1.16
C PHE A 72 3.18 1.19 0.82
N GLU A 73 4.11 1.53 1.71
CA GLU A 73 5.53 1.24 1.58
C GLU A 73 6.14 0.68 2.86
N ILE A 74 7.10 -0.23 2.71
CA ILE A 74 7.95 -0.78 3.77
C ILE A 74 9.40 -0.69 3.29
N PHE A 75 10.28 -0.12 4.12
CA PHE A 75 11.69 0.06 3.84
C PHE A 75 12.58 -0.84 4.71
N GLY A 76 13.68 -1.32 4.16
CA GLY A 76 14.72 -2.07 4.85
C GLY A 76 15.76 -1.19 5.54
N GLU A 77 16.84 -1.79 6.05
CA GLU A 77 17.91 -1.09 6.79
C GLU A 77 18.50 0.10 6.04
N LYS A 78 18.78 -0.06 4.74
CA LYS A 78 19.45 0.92 3.88
C LYS A 78 18.50 1.77 3.03
N ASN A 79 17.26 1.95 3.48
CA ASN A 79 16.16 2.56 2.71
C ASN A 79 15.82 1.80 1.42
N ASP A 80 16.21 0.52 1.35
CA ASP A 80 15.79 -0.36 0.28
C ASP A 80 14.28 -0.59 0.34
N THR A 81 13.58 -0.38 -0.77
CA THR A 81 12.15 -0.68 -0.86
C THR A 81 11.95 -2.20 -0.81
N LEU A 82 11.41 -2.70 0.30
CA LEU A 82 11.06 -4.11 0.48
C LEU A 82 9.66 -4.38 -0.07
N PHE A 83 8.74 -3.46 0.20
CA PHE A 83 7.38 -3.49 -0.31
C PHE A 83 6.95 -2.09 -0.76
N TYR A 84 6.29 -2.00 -1.90
CA TYR A 84 5.63 -0.81 -2.38
C TYR A 84 4.40 -1.17 -3.20
N CYS A 85 3.28 -0.55 -2.90
CA CYS A 85 2.10 -0.60 -3.74
C CYS A 85 1.28 0.69 -3.56
N THR A 86 0.66 1.17 -4.64
CA THR A 86 -0.37 2.20 -4.56
C THR A 86 -1.74 1.56 -4.65
N TYR A 87 -2.68 2.02 -3.82
CA TYR A 87 -4.05 1.51 -3.79
C TYR A 87 -5.06 2.59 -4.15
N THR A 88 -6.15 2.16 -4.77
CA THR A 88 -7.40 2.91 -4.87
C THR A 88 -8.51 2.01 -4.32
N ASN A 89 -9.12 2.42 -3.20
CA ASN A 89 -10.21 1.68 -2.55
C ASN A 89 -9.89 0.19 -2.29
N ASN A 90 -8.72 -0.07 -1.69
CA ASN A 90 -8.17 -1.41 -1.42
C ASN A 90 -7.71 -2.21 -2.64
N LEU A 91 -7.75 -1.65 -3.85
CA LEU A 91 -7.31 -2.34 -5.07
C LEU A 91 -5.99 -1.73 -5.58
N PRO A 92 -5.01 -2.55 -5.97
CA PRO A 92 -3.70 -2.09 -6.38
C PRO A 92 -3.76 -1.35 -7.72
N VAL A 93 -2.92 -0.35 -7.90
CA VAL A 93 -2.83 0.42 -9.15
C VAL A 93 -1.41 0.96 -9.30
N GLY A 94 -0.89 0.99 -10.52
CA GLY A 94 0.45 1.50 -10.79
C GLY A 94 1.54 0.55 -10.30
N ARG A 95 2.67 1.12 -9.88
CA ARG A 95 3.88 0.37 -9.52
C ARG A 95 3.66 -0.54 -8.32
N TYR A 96 4.14 -1.77 -8.45
CA TYR A 96 4.20 -2.78 -7.40
C TYR A 96 5.63 -3.29 -7.25
N VAL A 97 6.08 -3.45 -6.00
CA VAL A 97 7.35 -4.09 -5.65
C VAL A 97 7.13 -4.90 -4.38
N LEU A 98 7.56 -6.16 -4.41
CA LEU A 98 7.74 -7.00 -3.23
C LEU A 98 9.02 -7.81 -3.45
N LYS A 99 10.06 -7.56 -2.66
CA LYS A 99 11.30 -8.32 -2.74
C LYS A 99 11.17 -9.64 -1.99
N GLU A 100 11.89 -10.65 -2.47
CA GLU A 100 12.10 -11.89 -1.72
C GLU A 100 12.87 -11.58 -0.44
N TRP A 101 12.51 -12.27 0.64
CA TRP A 101 13.12 -12.06 1.95
C TRP A 101 14.55 -12.61 1.96
N ASP A 102 15.56 -11.74 2.10
CA ASP A 102 16.93 -12.18 2.39
C ASP A 102 17.09 -12.34 3.91
N ASN A 103 17.51 -13.52 4.35
CA ASN A 103 17.78 -13.83 5.75
C ASN A 103 18.88 -12.95 6.38
N ASN A 104 19.66 -12.23 5.57
CA ASN A 104 20.71 -11.33 6.04
C ASN A 104 20.23 -9.94 6.45
N ASP A 105 19.03 -9.51 6.01
CA ASP A 105 18.41 -8.25 6.46
C ASP A 105 17.83 -8.46 7.87
N LYS A 106 18.67 -8.31 8.89
CA LYS A 106 18.32 -8.50 10.31
C LYS A 106 17.31 -7.49 10.88
N LEU A 107 16.60 -6.73 10.05
CA LEU A 107 15.51 -5.86 10.47
C LEU A 107 14.21 -6.08 9.65
N ILE A 108 13.47 -7.07 10.10
CA ILE A 108 12.07 -6.91 10.57
C ILE A 108 10.90 -7.04 9.58
N ASN A 109 10.28 -8.22 9.72
CA ASN A 109 8.86 -8.51 9.68
C ASN A 109 8.05 -8.12 8.43
N SER A 110 8.35 -8.72 7.28
CA SER A 110 7.37 -8.86 6.19
C SER A 110 6.49 -10.11 6.39
N ARG A 111 6.00 -10.35 7.62
CA ARG A 111 4.92 -11.33 7.79
C ARG A 111 3.71 -10.76 7.07
N SER A 112 3.45 -11.28 5.87
CA SER A 112 2.22 -11.26 5.10
C SER A 112 1.12 -10.52 5.85
N ILE A 113 0.97 -9.21 5.62
CA ILE A 113 -0.01 -8.39 6.35
C ILE A 113 -1.36 -9.06 6.11
N PRO A 114 -1.91 -9.82 7.09
CA PRO A 114 -2.99 -10.76 6.83
C PRO A 114 -4.28 -9.98 7.00
N VAL A 115 -4.44 -9.00 6.12
CA VAL A 115 -5.61 -8.15 6.02
C VAL A 115 -6.32 -8.50 4.74
N LYS A 116 -7.64 -8.68 4.83
CA LYS A 116 -8.52 -8.81 3.68
C LYS A 116 -8.89 -7.40 3.17
N PRO A 117 -8.96 -7.11 1.87
CA PRO A 117 -8.43 -7.94 0.79
C PRO A 117 -6.90 -8.01 0.86
N LYS A 118 -6.36 -9.11 0.33
CA LYS A 118 -4.92 -9.40 0.31
C LYS A 118 -4.17 -8.19 -0.29
N LEU A 119 -3.14 -7.72 0.40
CA LEU A 119 -2.34 -6.56 -0.04
C LEU A 119 -1.14 -6.96 -0.89
N GLU A 120 -0.66 -8.19 -0.74
CA GLU A 120 0.47 -8.76 -1.48
C GLU A 120 -0.01 -9.62 -2.67
N TYR A 121 0.61 -9.45 -3.84
CA TYR A 121 0.17 -10.07 -5.10
C TYR A 121 1.22 -11.00 -5.74
N GLY A 122 2.19 -11.43 -4.92
CA GLY A 122 3.34 -12.26 -5.32
C GLY A 122 4.65 -11.52 -5.15
N ILE A 123 5.74 -12.25 -4.92
CA ILE A 123 7.09 -11.68 -4.91
C ILE A 123 7.46 -11.29 -6.33
N GLY A 124 7.92 -10.06 -6.51
CA GLY A 124 8.27 -9.52 -7.80
C GLY A 124 8.07 -8.02 -7.91
N SER A 125 8.25 -7.50 -9.13
CA SER A 125 8.04 -6.10 -9.45
C SER A 125 7.38 -5.93 -10.79
N GLY A 126 6.44 -5.00 -10.89
CA GLY A 126 5.70 -4.72 -12.12
C GLY A 126 4.67 -3.61 -11.93
N VAL A 127 3.64 -3.60 -12.78
CA VAL A 127 2.61 -2.56 -12.80
C VAL A 127 1.21 -3.18 -12.83
N PHE A 128 0.30 -2.63 -12.03
CA PHE A 128 -1.15 -2.83 -12.15
C PHE A 128 -1.77 -1.73 -13.01
N ASN A 129 -2.65 -2.12 -13.93
CA ASN A 129 -3.40 -1.17 -14.76
C ASN A 129 -4.56 -0.51 -13.98
N LYS A 130 -5.33 0.35 -14.65
CA LYS A 130 -6.50 1.04 -14.06
C LYS A 130 -7.65 0.08 -13.69
N GLU A 131 -7.66 -1.13 -14.24
CA GLU A 131 -8.60 -2.20 -13.89
C GLU A 131 -8.08 -3.07 -12.73
N HIS A 132 -6.97 -2.69 -12.09
CA HIS A 132 -6.34 -3.42 -10.99
C HIS A 132 -5.80 -4.80 -11.37
N LYS A 133 -5.47 -4.99 -12.65
CA LYS A 133 -4.90 -6.22 -13.19
C LYS A 133 -3.42 -6.04 -13.51
N LYS A 134 -2.62 -7.10 -13.34
CA LYS A 134 -1.21 -7.10 -13.76
C LYS A 134 -1.12 -6.74 -15.24
N HIS A 135 -0.17 -5.87 -15.58
CA HIS A 135 0.04 -5.41 -16.94
C HIS A 135 1.52 -5.11 -17.18
N GLY A 136 1.96 -5.31 -18.43
CA GLY A 136 3.33 -5.08 -18.86
C GLY A 136 4.28 -6.16 -18.35
N VAL A 137 5.55 -5.79 -18.26
CA VAL A 137 6.62 -6.71 -17.81
C VAL A 137 6.60 -6.82 -16.29
N TRP A 138 6.55 -8.05 -15.81
CA TRP A 138 6.63 -8.42 -14.40
C TRP A 138 7.83 -9.33 -14.19
N ASN A 139 8.71 -8.94 -13.27
CA ASN A 139 9.78 -9.80 -12.79
C ASN A 139 9.29 -10.51 -11.54
N GLU A 140 9.07 -11.82 -11.60
CA GLU A 140 8.49 -12.61 -10.52
C GLU A 140 9.36 -13.85 -10.22
N ILE A 141 9.04 -14.54 -9.12
CA ILE A 141 9.65 -15.84 -8.87
C ILE A 141 9.38 -16.76 -10.05
N GLY A 142 10.45 -17.27 -10.66
CA GLY A 142 10.38 -18.18 -11.81
C GLY A 142 10.68 -17.54 -13.17
N GLY A 143 10.77 -16.21 -13.27
CA GLY A 143 11.19 -15.55 -14.50
C GLY A 143 10.56 -14.18 -14.72
N VAL A 144 10.69 -13.69 -15.95
CA VAL A 144 10.08 -12.44 -16.38
C VAL A 144 8.86 -12.77 -17.24
N PHE A 145 7.70 -12.27 -16.85
CA PHE A 145 6.40 -12.53 -17.48
C PHE A 145 5.86 -11.26 -18.10
N ILE A 146 5.23 -11.36 -19.26
CA ILE A 146 4.49 -10.26 -19.87
C ILE A 146 3.01 -10.48 -19.60
N TYR A 147 2.38 -9.53 -18.92
CA TYR A 147 0.97 -9.55 -18.59
C TYR A 147 0.16 -8.60 -19.47
N LYS A 148 -1.02 -9.05 -19.91
CA LYS A 148 -2.05 -8.20 -20.50
C LYS A 148 -3.37 -8.45 -19.77
N ASN A 149 -3.86 -7.42 -19.06
CA ASN A 149 -5.12 -7.49 -18.32
C ASN A 149 -5.20 -8.69 -17.36
N GLY A 150 -4.11 -8.98 -16.65
CA GLY A 150 -4.05 -10.05 -15.65
C GLY A 150 -3.68 -11.42 -16.19
N GLU A 151 -3.61 -11.60 -17.50
CA GLU A 151 -3.23 -12.85 -18.15
C GLU A 151 -1.79 -12.79 -18.63
N ILE A 152 -1.06 -13.90 -18.49
CA ILE A 152 0.29 -14.05 -19.03
C ILE A 152 0.13 -14.23 -20.54
N THR A 153 0.75 -13.34 -21.31
CA THR A 153 0.79 -13.43 -22.78
C THR A 153 2.11 -13.96 -23.29
N ASP A 154 3.19 -13.80 -22.52
CA ASP A 154 4.52 -14.24 -22.91
C ASP A 154 5.41 -14.47 -21.67
N THR A 155 6.47 -15.26 -21.85
CA THR A 155 7.49 -15.58 -20.85
C THR A 155 8.87 -15.28 -21.43
N LEU A 156 9.58 -14.34 -20.81
CA LEU A 156 10.98 -14.09 -21.13
C LEU A 156 11.83 -15.02 -20.26
N ASN A 157 12.34 -16.08 -20.87
CA ASN A 157 13.36 -16.92 -20.24
C ASN A 157 14.62 -16.08 -20.05
N VAL A 158 14.85 -15.61 -18.83
CA VAL A 158 16.14 -15.02 -18.48
C VAL A 158 17.10 -16.18 -18.35
N ALA A 159 17.87 -16.45 -19.40
CA ALA A 159 19.04 -17.32 -19.32
C ALA A 159 19.91 -16.79 -18.19
N LYS A 160 20.01 -17.55 -17.09
CA LYS A 160 20.99 -17.28 -16.04
C LYS A 160 22.37 -17.40 -16.69
N TYR A 161 23.05 -16.28 -16.91
CA TYR A 161 24.49 -16.26 -17.21
C TYR A 161 25.29 -16.56 -15.95
#